data_AF-A0A7X7ANZ4-F1
#
_entry.id   AF-A0A7X7ANZ4-F1
#
_cell.length_a   1.000
_cell.length_b   1.000
_cell.length_c   1.000
_cell.angle_alpha   90.00
_cell.angle_beta   90.00
_cell.angle_gamma   90.00
#
_symmetry.space_group_name_H-M   'P 1'
#
loop_
_entity.id
_entity.type
_entity.pdbx_description
1 polymer ?
#
loop_
_entity_poly.entity_id
_entity_poly.type
_entity_poly.pdbx_seq_one_letter_code
_entity_poly.pdbx_strand_id
1 'polypeptide(L)' 'MLEGAAYDQRLPLELEAALEEMRFWLRIMADHAKLIRNGFDLMEERLFRISDRFSLDYDELLRRVQLPLQGPPEVA' A
#
# COMPACT_ATOMS: atom_id res chain seq x y z
N MET A 1 44.20 -0.11 4.93
CA MET A 1 43.02 -0.48 5.72
C MET A 1 41.89 0.39 5.16
N LEU A 2 41.12 -0.13 4.19
CA LEU A 2 40.23 0.70 3.36
C LEU A 2 39.01 1.14 4.16
N GLU A 3 38.67 2.41 3.93
CA GLU A 3 37.66 3.22 4.59
C GLU A 3 36.27 2.58 4.57
N GLY A 4 35.51 2.84 5.62
CA GLY A 4 34.09 2.54 5.69
C GLY A 4 33.36 3.26 4.57
N ALA A 5 33.10 2.54 3.47
CA ALA A 5 32.07 2.92 2.54
C ALA A 5 30.74 2.86 3.30
N ALA A 6 30.26 4.02 3.73
CA ALA A 6 28.88 4.20 4.12
C ALA A 6 28.02 3.64 2.98
N TYR A 7 27.42 2.48 3.20
CA TYR A 7 26.43 1.93 2.28
C TYR A 7 25.40 3.03 2.06
N ASP A 8 25.26 3.47 0.81
CA ASP A 8 24.26 4.46 0.44
C ASP A 8 22.88 3.90 0.83
N GLN A 9 22.27 4.49 1.86
CA GLN A 9 20.98 4.06 2.40
C GLN A 9 19.81 4.52 1.54
N ARG A 10 20.08 5.18 0.41
CA ARG A 10 19.05 5.64 -0.53
C ARG A 10 18.56 4.47 -1.36
N LEU A 11 17.24 4.40 -1.53
CA LEU A 11 16.65 3.41 -2.42
C LEU A 11 17.02 3.78 -3.87
N PRO A 12 17.07 2.82 -4.79
CA PRO A 12 17.16 3.14 -6.22
C PRO A 12 16.04 4.10 -6.61
N LEU A 13 16.35 5.16 -7.38
CA LEU A 13 15.40 6.20 -7.76
C LEU A 13 14.09 5.64 -8.36
N GLU A 14 14.21 4.60 -9.18
CA GLU A 14 13.06 3.91 -9.80
C GLU A 14 12.16 3.24 -8.74
N LEU A 15 12.75 2.69 -7.68
CA LEU A 15 12.00 2.08 -6.58
C LEU A 15 11.31 3.14 -5.73
N GLU A 16 11.97 4.29 -5.46
CA GLU A 16 11.34 5.41 -4.77
C GLU A 16 10.10 5.91 -5.52
N ALA A 17 10.24 6.14 -6.83
CA ALA A 17 9.13 6.56 -7.70
C ALA A 17 8.00 5.54 -7.74
N ALA A 18 8.31 4.24 -7.85
CA ALA A 18 7.31 3.18 -7.82
C ALA A 18 6.54 3.16 -6.49
N LEU A 19 7.24 3.31 -5.36
CA LEU A 19 6.60 3.36 -4.04
C LEU A 19 5.73 4.62 -3.87
N GLU A 20 6.12 5.76 -4.44
CA GLU A 20 5.30 6.98 -4.47
C GLU A 20 4.01 6.78 -5.24
N GLU A 21 4.09 6.24 -6.46
CA GLU A 21 2.93 5.88 -7.27
C GLU A 21 2.01 4.89 -6.53
N MET A 22 2.57 3.84 -5.92
CA MET A 22 1.80 2.89 -5.13
C MET A 22 1.06 3.57 -3.98
N ARG A 23 1.72 4.46 -3.22
CA ARG A 23 1.06 5.21 -2.13
C ARG A 23 -0.09 6.08 -2.65
N PHE A 24 0.13 6.78 -3.75
CA PHE A 24 -0.87 7.63 -4.38
C PHE A 24 -2.10 6.83 -4.81
N TRP A 25 -1.89 5.76 -5.59
CA TRP A 25 -3.00 4.96 -6.12
C TRP A 25 -3.72 4.14 -5.04
N LEU A 26 -3.01 3.57 -4.06
CA LEU A 26 -3.66 2.82 -2.97
C LEU A 26 -4.59 3.70 -2.15
N ARG A 27 -4.23 4.97 -1.91
CA ARG A 27 -5.11 5.92 -1.23
C ARG A 27 -6.37 6.21 -2.05
N ILE A 28 -6.20 6.49 -3.34
CA ILE A 28 -7.32 6.75 -4.26
C ILE A 28 -8.26 5.54 -4.35
N MET A 29 -7.72 4.33 -4.43
CA MET A 29 -8.52 3.11 -4.55
C MET A 29 -9.30 2.81 -3.27
N ALA A 30 -8.75 3.08 -2.09
CA ALA A 30 -9.48 2.99 -0.83
C ALA A 30 -10.69 3.95 -0.80
N ASP A 31 -10.53 5.18 -1.29
CA ASP A 31 -11.62 6.15 -1.35
C ASP A 31 -12.65 5.81 -2.44
N HIS A 32 -12.23 5.28 -3.58
CA HIS A 32 -13.14 4.75 -4.60
C HIS A 32 -13.97 3.57 -4.10
N ALA A 33 -13.40 2.67 -3.31
CA ALA A 33 -14.15 1.56 -2.73
C ALA A 33 -15.29 2.07 -1.82
N LYS A 34 -15.04 3.10 -1.02
CA LYS A 34 -16.05 3.78 -0.19
C LYS A 34 -17.10 4.52 -1.03
N LEU A 35 -16.68 5.18 -2.10
CA LEU A 35 -17.59 5.86 -3.03
C LEU A 35 -18.54 4.86 -3.70
N ILE A 36 -18.02 3.75 -4.22
CA ILE A 36 -18.80 2.69 -4.86
C ILE A 36 -19.78 2.07 -3.88
N ARG A 37 -19.33 1.76 -2.65
CA ARG A 37 -20.19 1.28 -1.57
C ARG A 37 -21.42 2.18 -1.37
N ASN A 38 -21.23 3.49 -1.37
CA ASN A 38 -22.30 4.46 -1.16
C ASN A 38 -23.23 4.61 -2.38
N GLY A 39 -22.86 4.05 -3.54
CA GLY A 39 -23.68 4.03 -4.75
C GLY A 39 -24.59 2.81 -4.90
N PHE A 40 -24.47 1.81 -4.01
CA PHE A 40 -25.32 0.61 -4.07
C PHE A 40 -26.67 0.82 -3.41
N ASP A 41 -27.66 0.04 -3.86
CA ASP A 41 -28.93 -0.06 -3.17
C ASP A 41 -28.75 -0.76 -1.81
N LEU A 42 -29.48 -0.32 -0.78
CA LEU A 42 -29.35 -0.82 0.58
C LEU A 42 -29.58 -2.34 0.71
N MET A 43 -30.27 -2.97 -0.25
CA MET A 43 -30.52 -4.41 -0.27
C MET A 43 -29.35 -5.22 -0.84
N GLU A 44 -28.35 -4.59 -1.46
CA GLU A 44 -27.20 -5.25 -2.07
C GLU A 44 -26.09 -5.56 -1.04
N GLU A 45 -26.44 -6.21 0.06
CA GLU A 45 -25.54 -6.49 1.19
C GLU A 45 -24.24 -7.21 0.76
N ARG A 46 -24.32 -8.05 -0.26
CA ARG A 46 -23.13 -8.71 -0.85
C ARG A 46 -22.14 -7.69 -1.45
N LEU A 47 -22.64 -6.72 -2.20
CA LEU A 47 -21.79 -5.71 -2.85
C LEU A 47 -21.23 -4.73 -1.81
N PHE A 48 -22.00 -4.37 -0.79
CA PHE A 48 -21.51 -3.62 0.38
C PHE A 48 -20.28 -4.29 1.00
N ARG A 49 -20.39 -5.58 1.34
CA ARG A 49 -19.27 -6.33 1.94
C ARG A 49 -18.05 -6.39 1.05
N ILE A 50 -18.24 -6.51 -0.27
CA ILE A 50 -17.13 -6.53 -1.23
C ILE A 50 -16.41 -5.19 -1.26
N SER A 51 -17.14 -4.08 -1.35
CA SER A 51 -16.53 -2.74 -1.35
C SER A 51 -15.87 -2.41 -0.02
N ASP A 52 -16.47 -2.78 1.11
CA ASP A 52 -15.84 -2.64 2.43
C ASP A 52 -14.53 -3.43 2.51
N ARG A 53 -14.53 -4.67 1.98
CA ARG A 53 -13.33 -5.50 1.95
C ARG A 53 -12.22 -4.87 1.10
N PHE A 54 -12.55 -4.35 -0.09
CA PHE A 54 -11.57 -3.65 -0.92
C PHE A 54 -10.98 -2.43 -0.22
N SER A 55 -11.81 -1.61 0.44
CA SER A 55 -11.29 -0.47 1.21
C SER A 55 -10.26 -0.91 2.26
N LEU A 56 -10.57 -1.96 3.02
CA LEU A 56 -9.67 -2.50 4.05
C LEU A 56 -8.38 -3.08 3.45
N ASP A 57 -8.49 -3.81 2.34
CA ASP A 57 -7.33 -4.42 1.68
C ASP A 57 -6.40 -3.33 1.09
N TYR A 58 -6.94 -2.23 0.55
CA TYR A 58 -6.12 -1.10 0.09
C TYR A 58 -5.45 -0.34 1.24
N ASP A 59 -6.16 -0.13 2.35
CA ASP A 59 -5.58 0.49 3.56
C ASP A 59 -4.44 -0.37 4.15
N GLU A 60 -4.60 -1.71 4.12
CA GLU A 60 -3.56 -2.67 4.50
C GLU A 60 -2.32 -2.58 3.61
N LEU A 61 -2.51 -2.58 2.29
CA LEU A 61 -1.42 -2.45 1.33
C LEU A 61 -0.70 -1.11 1.48
N LEU A 62 -1.45 -0.01 1.69
CA LEU A 62 -0.86 1.31 1.90
C LEU A 62 0.06 1.32 3.12
N ARG A 63 -0.37 0.69 4.22
CA ARG A 63 0.44 0.57 5.43
C ARG A 63 1.74 -0.19 5.17
N ARG A 64 1.70 -1.26 4.38
CA ARG A 64 2.90 -2.05 4.03
C ARG A 64 3.91 -1.25 3.22
N VAL A 65 3.45 -0.39 2.33
CA VAL A 65 4.29 0.48 1.48
C VAL A 65 4.84 1.69 2.26
N GLN A 66 4.19 2.07 3.36
CA GLN A 66 4.66 3.13 4.26
C GLN A 66 5.67 2.64 5.30
N LEU A 67 5.59 1.36 5.69
CA LEU A 67 6.60 0.76 6.53
C LEU A 67 7.93 0.72 5.76
N PRO A 68 9.07 1.00 6.40
CA PRO A 68 10.38 0.75 5.79
C PRO A 68 10.41 -0.68 5.26
N LEU A 69 11.00 -0.88 4.08
CA LEU A 69 11.27 -2.22 3.55
C LEU A 69 12.11 -2.96 4.59
N GLN A 70 11.45 -3.79 5.39
CA GLN A 70 12.15 -4.64 6.34
C GLN A 70 12.87 -5.67 5.47
N GLY A 71 14.17 -5.84 5.71
CA GLY A 71 14.95 -6.89 5.04
C GLY A 71 14.25 -8.24 5.17
N PRO A 72 14.59 -9.22 4.30
CA PRO A 72 13.96 -10.52 4.33
C PRO A 72 13.94 -11.06 5.77
N PRO A 73 12.84 -11.68 6.23
CA PRO A 73 12.78 -12.23 7.57
C PRO A 73 14.00 -13.13 7.74
N GLU A 74 14.83 -12.81 8.73
CA GLU A 74 16.02 -13.59 9.04
C GLU A 74 15.52 -14.99 9.38
N VAL A 75 15.72 -15.92 8.46
CA VAL A 75 15.29 -17.30 8.61
C VAL A 75 16.15 -17.89 9.71
N ALA A 76 15.58 -18.01 10.92
CA ALA A 76 16.17 -18.69 12.05
C ALA A 76 16.18 -20.21 11.86
#